data_AF-A0A935QCL8-F1
#
_entry.id   AF-A0A935QCL8-F1
#
_cell.length_a   1.000
_cell.length_b   1.000
_cell.length_c   1.000
_cell.angle_alpha   90.00
_cell.angle_beta   90.00
_cell.angle_gamma   90.00
#
_symmetry.space_group_name_H-M   'P 1'
#
loop_
_entity.id
_entity.type
_entity.pdbx_description
1 polymer ?
#
loop_
_entity_poly.entity_id
_entity_poly.type
_entity_poly.pdbx_seq_one_letter_code
_entity_poly.pdbx_strand_id
1 'polypeptide(L)'
;MNPVLTSVLLLAALAMFANTIADRYWLLRAAAPDDRRDRLGERLRRLFVIGFGQKRMLYERGAGWMHVGIFSGFLVVSLRTITLCGRGFDPDFQLPGFDGAPAQAYAALKDLFEIVVLAAVGFAAWRRLVLRPAPAPQRGGPADPRLDRGADGDRPARRRGPVRPGTGPSRSRLVLRRHRAVGPVRGRPRVGSPRVAGLDVWSHLVLVLAFCPTASTSTC
;
A
#
# COMPACT_ATOMS: atom_id res chain seq x y z
N MET A 1 1.96 -19.84 31.73
CA MET A 1 0.90 -18.94 31.21
C MET A 1 -0.40 -19.73 31.13
N ASN A 2 -1.58 -19.11 31.19
CA ASN A 2 -2.85 -19.85 31.08
C ASN A 2 -3.15 -20.12 29.58
N PRO A 3 -3.14 -21.38 29.12
CA PRO A 3 -3.31 -21.70 27.69
C PRO A 3 -4.70 -21.34 27.16
N VAL A 4 -5.71 -21.29 28.03
CA VAL A 4 -7.07 -20.85 27.66
C VAL A 4 -7.06 -19.36 27.32
N LEU A 5 -6.42 -18.53 28.16
CA LEU A 5 -6.29 -17.10 27.91
C LEU A 5 -5.47 -16.84 26.63
N THR A 6 -4.37 -17.56 26.44
CA THR A 6 -3.56 -17.49 25.22
C THR A 6 -4.41 -17.81 23.99
N SER A 7 -5.18 -18.91 24.02
CA SER A 7 -6.08 -19.30 22.92
C SER A 7 -7.10 -18.21 22.60
N VAL A 8 -7.78 -17.67 23.62
CA VAL A 8 -8.82 -16.65 23.43
C VAL A 8 -8.23 -15.39 22.80
N LEU A 9 -7.09 -14.91 23.31
CA LEU A 9 -6.42 -13.73 22.77
C LEU A 9 -5.93 -13.95 21.33
N LEU A 10 -5.37 -15.12 21.04
CA LEU A 10 -4.88 -15.47 19.71
C LEU A 10 -6.04 -15.54 18.70
N LEU A 11 -7.14 -16.22 19.05
CA LEU A 11 -8.33 -16.29 18.20
C LEU A 11 -8.95 -14.92 17.96
N ALA A 12 -9.06 -14.08 18.99
CA ALA A 12 -9.54 -12.71 18.85
C ALA A 12 -8.65 -11.89 17.91
N ALA A 13 -7.32 -11.94 18.09
CA ALA A 13 -6.37 -11.24 17.22
C ALA A 13 -6.44 -11.72 15.77
N LEU A 14 -6.51 -13.03 15.53
CA LEU A 14 -6.68 -13.58 14.18
C LEU A 14 -8.00 -13.18 13.54
N ALA A 15 -9.11 -13.18 14.29
CA ALA A 15 -10.41 -12.77 13.77
C ALA A 15 -10.40 -11.29 13.36
N MET A 16 -9.86 -10.40 14.19
CA MET A 16 -9.69 -8.98 13.86
C MET A 16 -8.81 -8.77 12.63
N PHE A 17 -7.68 -9.49 12.57
CA PHE A 17 -6.76 -9.43 11.44
C PHE A 17 -7.41 -9.93 10.14
N ALA A 18 -8.14 -11.06 10.20
CA ALA A 18 -8.85 -11.63 9.07
C ALA A 18 -9.92 -10.66 8.53
N ASN A 19 -10.69 -10.02 9.40
CA ASN A 19 -11.66 -8.99 9.00
C ASN A 19 -10.98 -7.82 8.28
N THR A 20 -9.85 -7.35 8.83
CA THR A 20 -9.10 -6.23 8.24
C THR A 20 -8.45 -6.60 6.89
N ILE A 21 -8.05 -7.86 6.70
CA ILE A 21 -7.54 -8.35 5.42
C ILE A 21 -8.67 -8.57 4.42
N ALA A 22 -9.85 -9.02 4.85
CA ALA A 22 -10.96 -9.31 3.96
C ALA A 22 -11.32 -8.10 3.09
N ASP A 23 -11.45 -6.91 3.68
CA ASP A 23 -11.76 -5.68 2.94
C ASP A 23 -10.73 -5.36 1.85
N ARG A 24 -9.44 -5.48 2.21
CA ARG A 24 -8.34 -5.23 1.27
C ARG A 24 -8.28 -6.31 0.19
N TYR A 25 -8.58 -7.55 0.54
CA TYR A 25 -8.64 -8.65 -0.39
C TYR A 25 -9.75 -8.44 -1.43
N TRP A 26 -10.94 -8.02 -1.00
CA TRP A 26 -12.04 -7.68 -1.90
C TRP A 26 -11.69 -6.53 -2.84
N LEU A 27 -11.03 -5.49 -2.33
CA LEU A 27 -10.54 -4.38 -3.17
C LEU A 27 -9.52 -4.85 -4.21
N LEU A 28 -8.58 -5.72 -3.82
CA LEU A 28 -7.58 -6.28 -4.73
C LEU A 28 -8.21 -7.21 -5.77
N ARG A 29 -9.28 -7.94 -5.43
CA ARG A 29 -10.02 -8.78 -6.39
C ARG A 29 -10.79 -7.98 -7.42
N ALA A 30 -11.18 -6.74 -7.11
CA ALA A 30 -11.80 -5.83 -8.07
C ALA A 30 -10.79 -5.24 -9.08
N ALA A 31 -9.48 -5.40 -8.85
CA ALA A 31 -8.45 -4.99 -9.79
C ALA A 31 -8.39 -5.93 -11.01
N ALA A 32 -7.75 -5.46 -12.09
CA ALA A 32 -7.58 -6.25 -13.31
C ALA A 32 -6.84 -7.58 -13.00
N PRO A 33 -7.29 -8.71 -13.57
CA PRO A 33 -6.63 -10.00 -13.35
C PRO A 33 -5.20 -9.95 -13.91
N ASP A 34 -4.24 -10.32 -13.08
CA ASP A 34 -2.83 -10.48 -13.44
C ASP A 34 -2.47 -11.96 -13.31
N ASP A 35 -1.81 -12.53 -14.32
CA ASP A 35 -1.32 -13.90 -14.23
C ASP A 35 -0.12 -13.94 -13.29
N ARG A 36 -0.32 -14.46 -12.07
CA ARG A 36 0.73 -14.50 -11.04
C ARG A 36 1.64 -15.72 -11.16
N ARG A 37 1.33 -16.65 -12.05
CA ARG A 37 2.10 -17.89 -12.24
C ARG A 37 3.12 -17.77 -13.37
N ASP A 38 3.11 -16.64 -14.09
CA ASP A 38 4.12 -16.34 -15.07
C ASP A 38 5.47 -16.01 -14.40
N ARG A 39 6.57 -16.57 -14.92
CA ARG A 39 7.96 -16.20 -14.55
C ARG A 39 8.24 -16.21 -13.04
N LEU A 40 7.80 -17.25 -12.34
CA LEU A 40 7.98 -17.40 -10.89
C LEU A 40 9.42 -17.12 -10.42
N GLY A 41 10.43 -17.61 -11.15
CA GLY A 41 11.83 -17.36 -10.82
C GLY A 41 12.23 -15.87 -10.87
N GLU A 42 11.77 -15.15 -11.89
CA GLU A 42 12.06 -13.70 -12.01
C GLU A 42 11.34 -12.90 -10.91
N ARG A 43 10.10 -13.29 -10.59
CA ARG A 43 9.31 -12.67 -9.51
C ARG A 43 9.93 -12.95 -8.14
N LEU A 44 10.39 -14.18 -7.88
CA LEU A 44 11.05 -14.54 -6.64
C LEU A 44 12.38 -13.79 -6.47
N ARG A 45 13.18 -13.67 -7.55
CA ARG A 45 14.37 -12.82 -7.55
C ARG A 45 14.03 -11.36 -7.24
N ARG A 46 12.96 -10.82 -7.84
CA ARG A 46 12.48 -9.46 -7.54
C ARG A 46 12.02 -9.34 -6.08
N LEU A 47 11.37 -10.34 -5.51
CA LEU A 47 10.98 -10.36 -4.10
C LEU A 47 12.21 -10.30 -3.18
N PHE A 48 13.25 -11.10 -3.45
CA PHE A 48 14.47 -11.05 -2.64
C PHE A 48 15.24 -9.74 -2.81
N VAL A 49 15.40 -9.23 -4.04
CA VAL A 49 16.20 -8.03 -4.29
C VAL A 49 15.47 -6.74 -3.87
N ILE A 50 14.18 -6.63 -4.19
CA ILE A 50 13.39 -5.41 -3.96
C ILE A 50 12.67 -5.49 -2.61
N GLY A 51 12.10 -6.64 -2.28
CA GLY A 51 11.38 -6.86 -1.02
C GLY A 51 12.33 -7.03 0.16
N PHE A 52 13.14 -8.08 0.18
CA PHE A 52 14.08 -8.28 1.30
C PHE A 52 15.27 -7.34 1.26
N GLY A 53 15.84 -7.10 0.08
CA GLY A 53 16.98 -6.21 -0.10
C GLY A 53 16.65 -4.72 -0.06
N GLN A 54 15.36 -4.35 -0.04
CA GLN A 54 14.88 -2.96 0.06
C GLN A 54 15.57 -1.99 -0.93
N LYS A 55 16.08 -2.49 -2.06
CA LYS A 55 16.97 -1.75 -2.98
C LYS A 55 16.36 -0.43 -3.48
N ARG A 56 15.02 -0.40 -3.62
CA ARG A 56 14.28 0.79 -4.07
C ARG A 56 14.25 1.91 -3.03
N MET A 57 14.22 1.59 -1.74
CA MET A 57 14.15 2.57 -0.65
C MET A 57 15.52 3.18 -0.33
N LEU A 58 16.60 2.48 -0.65
CA LEU A 58 17.97 2.97 -0.48
C LEU A 58 18.35 4.14 -1.41
N TYR A 59 17.50 4.48 -2.39
CA TYR A 59 17.71 5.65 -3.24
C TYR A 59 17.76 6.96 -2.42
N GLU A 60 16.89 7.10 -1.43
CA GLU A 60 16.94 8.21 -0.48
C GLU A 60 17.69 7.77 0.78
N ARG A 61 18.98 8.09 0.87
CA ARG A 61 19.89 7.58 1.92
C ARG A 61 19.31 7.69 3.34
N GLY A 62 18.74 8.85 3.71
CA GLY A 62 18.18 9.05 5.05
C GLY A 62 16.93 8.20 5.34
N ALA A 63 15.98 8.16 4.42
CA ALA A 63 14.74 7.37 4.60
C ALA A 63 14.96 5.87 4.39
N GLY A 64 15.90 5.50 3.53
CA GLY A 64 16.24 4.12 3.19
C GLY A 64 16.88 3.36 4.34
N TRP A 65 17.91 3.90 4.98
CA TRP A 65 18.57 3.24 6.11
C TRP A 65 17.62 2.99 7.28
N MET A 66 16.75 3.95 7.57
CA MET A 66 15.70 3.81 8.58
C MET A 66 14.74 2.65 8.24
N HIS A 67 14.28 2.54 6.99
CA HIS A 67 13.41 1.44 6.56
C HIS A 67 14.10 0.08 6.64
N VAL A 68 15.37 0.00 6.25
CA VAL A 68 16.14 -1.24 6.36
C VAL A 68 16.28 -1.66 7.82
N GLY A 69 16.59 -0.73 8.72
CA GLY A 69 16.68 -1.00 10.16
C GLY A 69 15.35 -1.50 10.76
N ILE A 70 14.25 -0.81 10.44
CA ILE A 70 12.91 -1.20 10.92
C ILE A 70 12.49 -2.56 10.35
N PHE A 71 12.69 -2.80 9.05
CA PHE A 71 12.29 -4.04 8.39
C PHE A 71 13.10 -5.24 8.92
N SER A 72 14.42 -5.11 8.99
CA SER A 72 15.29 -6.17 9.48
C SER A 72 15.01 -6.53 10.94
N GLY A 73 14.83 -5.53 11.81
CA GLY A 73 14.47 -5.81 13.19
C GLY A 73 13.03 -6.31 13.36
N PHE A 74 12.08 -5.88 12.53
CA PHE A 74 10.74 -6.48 12.49
C PHE A 74 10.78 -7.97 12.18
N LEU A 75 11.64 -8.43 11.26
CA LEU A 75 11.81 -9.86 10.97
C LEU A 75 12.35 -10.62 12.20
N VAL A 76 13.34 -10.07 12.89
CA VAL A 76 13.95 -10.68 14.08
C VAL A 76 12.97 -10.75 15.25
N VAL A 77 12.26 -9.65 15.53
CA VAL A 77 11.27 -9.57 16.61
C VAL A 77 10.04 -10.43 16.30
N SER A 78 9.66 -10.58 15.02
CA SER A 78 8.55 -11.47 14.63
C SER A 78 8.81 -12.91 15.02
N LEU A 79 10.05 -13.40 14.88
CA LEU A 79 10.43 -14.73 15.35
C LEU A 79 10.27 -14.87 16.87
N ARG A 80 10.65 -13.84 17.64
CA ARG A 80 10.46 -13.79 19.09
C ARG A 80 8.98 -13.89 19.45
N THR A 81 8.13 -13.15 18.75
CA THR A 81 6.67 -13.17 18.96
C THR A 81 6.09 -14.55 18.69
N ILE A 82 6.53 -15.23 17.62
CA ILE A 82 6.09 -16.61 17.32
C ILE A 82 6.47 -17.55 18.48
N THR A 83 7.71 -17.48 18.96
CA THR A 83 8.16 -18.28 20.12
C THR A 83 7.35 -17.95 21.37
N LEU A 84 7.04 -16.67 21.62
CA LEU A 84 6.24 -16.24 22.76
C LEU A 84 4.80 -16.77 22.68
N CYS A 85 4.19 -16.77 21.49
CA CYS A 85 2.87 -17.37 21.27
C CYS A 85 2.89 -18.87 21.59
N GLY A 86 3.91 -19.61 21.13
CA GLY A 86 4.06 -21.03 21.46
C GLY A 86 4.28 -21.29 22.95
N ARG A 87 5.09 -20.45 23.61
CA ARG A 87 5.29 -20.50 25.07
C ARG A 87 4.03 -20.22 25.90
N GLY A 88 3.03 -19.62 25.28
CA GLY A 88 1.71 -19.44 25.87
C GLY A 88 0.94 -20.74 26.05
N PHE A 89 1.32 -21.82 25.36
CA PHE A 89 0.73 -23.16 25.45
C PHE A 89 1.62 -24.15 26.22
N ASP A 90 2.92 -24.13 25.93
CA ASP A 90 3.91 -24.99 26.58
C ASP A 90 5.11 -24.13 27.04
N PRO A 91 5.39 -24.03 28.34
CA PRO A 91 6.48 -23.19 28.84
C PRO A 91 7.85 -23.54 28.23
N ASP A 92 8.06 -24.80 27.85
CA ASP A 92 9.31 -25.30 27.29
C ASP A 92 9.33 -25.22 25.75
N PHE A 93 8.33 -24.59 25.13
CA PHE A 93 8.30 -24.42 23.69
C PHE A 93 9.49 -23.62 23.16
N GLN A 94 10.19 -24.22 22.20
CA GLN A 94 11.32 -23.63 21.48
C GLN A 94 11.13 -23.91 19.99
N LEU A 95 11.60 -23.00 19.13
CA LEU A 95 11.63 -23.25 17.69
C LEU A 95 12.64 -24.38 17.40
N PRO A 96 12.32 -25.33 16.50
CA PRO A 96 13.26 -26.39 16.14
C PRO A 96 14.55 -25.79 15.56
N GLY A 97 15.70 -26.16 16.12
CA GLY A 97 17.03 -25.62 15.76
C GLY A 97 17.47 -24.36 16.52
N PHE A 98 16.72 -23.93 17.54
CA PHE A 98 17.09 -22.84 18.45
C PHE A 98 17.42 -23.34 19.87
N ASP A 99 18.25 -24.37 19.96
CA ASP A 99 18.79 -24.92 21.19
C ASP A 99 20.30 -24.59 21.34
N GLY A 100 20.81 -24.57 22.58
CA GLY A 100 22.24 -24.38 22.86
C GLY A 100 22.85 -23.05 22.35
N ALA A 101 23.97 -23.13 21.62
CA ALA A 101 24.71 -21.97 21.11
C ALA A 101 23.92 -21.11 20.10
N PRO A 102 23.17 -21.68 19.13
CA PRO A 102 22.24 -20.93 18.27
C PRO A 102 21.25 -20.04 19.04
N ALA A 103 20.71 -20.54 20.16
CA ALA A 103 19.76 -19.79 20.98
C ALA A 103 20.40 -18.53 21.59
N GLN A 104 21.64 -18.66 22.08
CA GLN A 104 22.39 -17.55 22.67
C GLN A 104 22.78 -16.51 21.62
N ALA A 105 23.24 -16.96 20.45
CA ALA A 105 23.54 -16.08 19.33
C ALA A 105 22.30 -15.29 18.88
N TYR A 106 21.14 -15.96 18.79
CA TYR A 106 19.87 -15.30 18.49
C TYR A 106 19.46 -14.31 19.58
N ALA A 107 19.61 -14.65 20.86
CA ALA A 107 19.29 -13.73 21.95
C ALA A 107 20.09 -12.42 21.85
N ALA A 108 21.40 -12.52 21.62
CA ALA A 108 22.26 -11.34 21.41
C ALA A 108 21.88 -10.55 20.15
N LEU A 109 21.59 -11.26 19.05
CA LEU A 109 21.14 -10.64 17.80
C LEU A 109 19.82 -9.87 18.00
N LYS A 110 18.87 -10.48 18.69
CA LYS A 110 17.57 -9.90 19.01
C LYS A 110 17.70 -8.62 19.84
N ASP A 111 18.53 -8.63 20.88
CA ASP A 111 18.75 -7.44 21.72
C ASP A 111 19.41 -6.30 20.93
N LEU A 112 20.36 -6.62 20.05
CA LEU A 112 20.95 -5.64 19.14
C LEU A 112 19.91 -5.02 18.19
N PHE A 113 19.07 -5.86 17.57
CA PHE A 113 18.02 -5.38 16.66
C PHE A 113 16.92 -4.59 17.38
N GLU A 114 16.61 -4.90 18.64
CA GLU A 114 15.68 -4.11 19.44
C GLU A 114 16.18 -2.67 19.62
N ILE A 115 17.48 -2.48 19.89
CA ILE A 115 18.11 -1.15 19.98
C ILE A 115 18.07 -0.44 18.62
N VAL A 116 18.42 -1.14 17.54
CA VAL A 116 18.41 -0.57 16.18
C VAL A 116 17.01 -0.12 15.76
N VAL A 117 15.99 -0.94 16.01
CA VAL A 117 14.59 -0.60 15.69
C VAL A 117 14.13 0.57 16.53
N LEU A 118 14.46 0.60 17.83
CA LEU A 118 14.07 1.70 18.70
C LEU A 118 14.65 3.02 18.21
N ALA A 119 15.93 3.04 17.83
CA ALA A 119 16.58 4.21 17.24
C ALA A 119 15.93 4.61 15.89
N ALA A 120 15.65 3.64 15.02
CA ALA A 120 15.06 3.89 13.71
C ALA A 120 13.62 4.41 13.79
N VAL A 121 12.80 3.86 14.70
CA VAL A 121 11.44 4.33 14.99
C VAL A 121 11.49 5.72 15.62
N GLY A 122 12.43 5.98 16.53
CA GLY A 122 12.67 7.32 17.09
C GLY A 122 12.97 8.35 16.00
N PHE A 123 13.86 8.03 15.07
CA PHE A 123 14.15 8.88 13.90
C PHE A 123 12.93 9.04 12.98
N ALA A 124 12.15 7.98 12.76
CA ALA A 124 10.92 8.03 11.98
C ALA A 124 9.89 8.99 12.59
N ALA A 125 9.71 8.89 13.92
CA ALA A 125 8.83 9.75 14.68
C ALA A 125 9.30 11.20 14.64
N TRP A 126 10.60 11.46 14.83
CA TRP A 126 11.19 12.80 14.70
C TRP A 126 10.89 13.41 13.32
N ARG A 127 11.17 12.68 12.24
CA ARG A 127 10.91 13.15 10.88
C ARG A 127 9.42 13.41 10.61
N ARG A 128 8.53 12.64 11.24
CA ARG A 128 7.08 12.79 11.04
C ARG A 128 6.49 13.94 11.87
N LEU A 129 6.98 14.15 13.09
CA LEU A 129 6.41 15.11 14.04
C LEU A 129 7.03 16.50 13.92
N VAL A 130 8.35 16.57 13.63
CA VAL A 130 9.11 17.82 13.60
C VAL A 130 9.27 18.34 12.17
N LEU A 131 9.71 17.50 11.22
CA LEU A 131 9.95 17.91 9.83
C LEU A 131 8.67 17.94 8.96
N ARG A 132 7.55 18.44 9.52
CA ARG A 132 6.24 18.48 8.83
C ARG A 132 6.41 19.01 7.39
N PRO A 133 6.16 18.19 6.35
CA PRO A 133 6.23 18.69 4.98
C PRO A 133 5.12 19.74 4.79
N ALA A 134 5.46 20.85 4.13
CA ALA A 134 4.50 21.87 3.76
C ALA A 134 3.29 21.21 3.06
N PRO A 135 2.05 21.59 3.39
CA PRO A 135 0.86 21.02 2.77
C PRO A 135 1.02 21.06 1.25
N ALA A 136 0.91 19.91 0.60
CA ALA A 136 0.98 19.86 -0.86
C ALA A 136 -0.11 20.77 -1.43
N PRO A 137 0.19 21.61 -2.44
CA PRO A 137 -0.83 22.42 -3.10
C PRO A 137 -1.95 21.49 -3.57
N GLN A 138 -3.19 21.80 -3.18
CA GLN A 138 -4.34 20.99 -3.55
C GLN A 138 -4.41 20.91 -5.09
N ARG A 139 -4.16 19.73 -5.67
CA ARG A 139 -4.45 19.44 -7.08
C ARG A 139 -5.97 19.40 -7.25
N GLY A 140 -6.55 20.58 -7.35
CA GLY A 140 -7.99 20.82 -7.29
C GLY A 140 -8.37 22.24 -6.87
N GLY A 141 -7.42 23.18 -6.78
CA GLY A 141 -7.75 24.60 -6.71
C GLY A 141 -8.68 25.00 -7.87
N PRO A 142 -9.57 25.99 -7.68
CA PRO A 142 -10.55 26.39 -8.68
C PRO A 142 -9.86 26.51 -10.04
N ALA A 143 -10.39 25.81 -11.05
CA ALA A 143 -9.84 25.84 -12.40
C ALA A 143 -9.64 27.31 -12.79
N ASP A 144 -8.38 27.72 -12.99
CA ASP A 144 -8.07 29.10 -13.34
C ASP A 144 -8.79 29.42 -14.66
N PRO A 145 -9.82 30.29 -14.67
CA PRO A 145 -10.58 30.58 -15.87
C PRO A 145 -9.71 31.20 -16.97
N ARG A 146 -8.49 31.66 -16.64
CA ARG A 146 -7.52 32.19 -17.60
C ARG A 146 -6.83 31.10 -18.42
N LEU A 147 -6.67 29.89 -17.89
CA LEU A 147 -6.05 28.78 -18.64
C LEU A 147 -6.99 28.23 -19.72
N ASP A 148 -8.30 28.20 -19.45
CA ASP A 148 -9.29 27.72 -20.42
C ASP A 148 -9.59 28.76 -21.51
N ARG A 149 -9.40 30.06 -21.24
CA ARG A 149 -9.68 31.14 -22.20
C ARG A 149 -8.68 31.20 -23.36
N GLY A 150 -7.46 30.69 -23.16
CA GLY A 150 -6.44 30.61 -24.21
C GLY A 150 -6.62 29.41 -25.15
N ALA A 151 -7.36 28.37 -24.75
CA ALA A 151 -7.50 27.14 -25.53
C ALA A 151 -8.59 27.19 -26.62
N ASP A 152 -9.52 28.15 -26.53
CA ASP A 152 -10.59 28.33 -27.53
C ASP A 152 -10.33 29.45 -28.54
N GLY A 153 -9.34 30.32 -28.30
CA GLY A 153 -9.00 31.43 -29.19
C GLY A 153 -8.29 31.02 -30.49
N ASP A 154 -7.63 29.86 -30.50
CA ASP A 154 -6.77 29.40 -31.61
C ASP A 154 -7.30 28.16 -32.32
N ARG A 155 -8.58 27.79 -32.15
CA ARG A 155 -9.17 26.74 -32.98
C ARG A 155 -9.44 27.31 -34.37
N PRO A 156 -8.65 26.95 -35.41
CA PRO A 156 -9.00 27.36 -36.76
C PRO A 156 -10.38 26.79 -37.05
N ALA A 157 -11.31 27.66 -37.43
CA ALA A 157 -12.62 27.26 -37.92
C ALA A 157 -12.39 26.16 -38.96
N ARG A 158 -12.78 24.93 -38.62
CA ARG A 158 -12.67 23.78 -39.52
C ARG A 158 -13.52 24.12 -40.74
N ARG A 159 -12.91 24.73 -41.76
CA ARG A 159 -13.52 24.92 -43.08
C ARG A 159 -13.92 23.53 -43.53
N ARG A 160 -15.21 23.23 -43.44
CA ARG A 160 -15.78 22.05 -44.10
C ARG A 160 -15.57 22.29 -45.59
N GLY A 161 -14.54 21.66 -46.14
CA GLY A 161 -14.29 21.69 -47.57
C GLY A 161 -15.53 21.18 -48.33
N PRO A 162 -15.70 21.55 -49.60
CA PRO A 162 -16.83 21.11 -50.41
C PRO A 162 -16.90 19.58 -50.40
N VAL A 163 -18.08 19.05 -50.06
CA VAL A 163 -18.36 17.61 -50.12
C VAL A 163 -18.27 17.21 -51.59
N ARG A 164 -17.19 16.50 -51.96
CA ARG A 164 -17.03 15.97 -53.31
C ARG A 164 -18.09 14.88 -53.54
N PRO A 165 -18.88 14.93 -54.63
CA PRO A 165 -19.78 13.85 -54.99
C PRO A 165 -18.98 12.58 -55.27
N GLY A 166 -19.50 11.45 -54.76
CA GLY A 166 -18.73 10.26 -54.48
C GLY A 166 -18.23 9.48 -55.70
N THR A 167 -16.97 9.07 -55.62
CA THR A 167 -16.52 7.81 -56.20
C THR A 167 -16.41 6.80 -55.05
N GLY A 168 -17.00 5.62 -55.22
CA GLY A 168 -17.10 4.59 -54.18
C GLY A 168 -15.73 4.19 -53.62
N PRO A 169 -15.66 3.77 -52.35
CA PRO A 169 -14.38 3.50 -51.69
C PRO A 169 -13.70 2.28 -52.31
N SER A 170 -12.47 2.44 -52.80
CA SER A 170 -11.61 1.29 -53.09
C SER A 170 -11.30 0.56 -51.77
N ARG A 171 -11.43 -0.77 -51.80
CA ARG A 171 -11.32 -1.66 -50.63
C ARG A 171 -10.05 -1.46 -49.79
N SER A 172 -8.98 -0.92 -50.37
CA SER A 172 -7.70 -0.68 -49.68
C SER A 172 -7.73 0.49 -48.67
N ARG A 173 -8.61 1.49 -48.84
CA ARG A 173 -8.71 2.63 -47.90
C ARG A 173 -9.54 2.34 -46.65
N LEU A 174 -10.38 1.31 -46.67
CA LEU A 174 -11.22 0.93 -45.54
C LEU A 174 -10.39 0.30 -44.40
N VAL A 175 -9.30 -0.38 -44.74
CA VAL A 175 -8.43 -1.08 -43.77
C VAL A 175 -7.57 -0.08 -42.97
N LEU A 176 -7.06 0.97 -43.61
CA LEU A 176 -6.20 1.96 -42.96
C LEU A 176 -6.94 2.98 -42.07
N ARG A 177 -8.25 3.14 -42.24
CA ARG A 177 -9.04 4.08 -41.43
C ARG A 177 -9.45 3.52 -40.07
N ARG A 178 -9.34 2.20 -39.86
CA ARG A 178 -9.71 1.54 -38.59
C ARG A 178 -8.69 1.78 -37.47
N HIS A 179 -7.45 2.15 -37.79
CA HIS A 179 -6.37 2.30 -36.79
C HIS A 179 -6.17 3.71 -36.21
N ARG A 180 -6.94 4.72 -36.65
CA ARG A 180 -6.70 6.14 -36.27
C ARG A 180 -7.89 6.85 -35.61
N ALA A 181 -8.74 6.10 -34.93
CA ALA A 181 -9.83 6.67 -34.13
C ALA A 181 -9.63 6.38 -32.63
N VAL A 182 -8.54 6.88 -32.05
CA VAL A 182 -8.47 7.07 -30.59
C VAL A 182 -8.92 8.50 -30.32
N GLY A 183 -10.23 8.67 -30.10
CA GLY A 183 -10.78 9.94 -29.62
C GLY A 183 -10.30 10.25 -28.20
N PRO A 184 -10.42 11.51 -27.74
CA PRO A 184 -10.09 11.87 -26.36
C PRO A 184 -10.94 11.01 -25.40
N VAL A 185 -10.27 10.41 -24.41
CA VAL A 185 -10.90 9.60 -23.36
C VAL A 185 -11.89 10.48 -22.62
N ARG A 186 -13.17 10.41 -23.00
CA ARG A 186 -14.28 10.98 -22.24
C ARG A 186 -14.21 10.42 -20.81
N GLY A 187 -14.46 11.31 -19.87
CA GLY A 187 -14.19 11.15 -18.43
C GLY A 187 -14.47 9.75 -17.90
N ARG A 188 -13.59 9.31 -17.00
CA ARG A 188 -13.75 8.05 -16.27
C ARG A 188 -15.19 7.98 -15.74
N PRO A 189 -15.94 6.88 -15.98
CA PRO A 189 -17.18 6.68 -15.27
C PRO A 189 -16.87 6.76 -13.77
N ARG A 190 -17.62 7.58 -13.04
CA ARG A 190 -17.60 7.55 -11.58
C ARG A 190 -18.01 6.15 -11.18
N VAL A 191 -17.03 5.30 -10.87
CA VAL A 191 -17.28 4.01 -10.23
C VAL A 191 -17.93 4.36 -8.91
N GLY A 192 -19.25 4.14 -8.81
CA GLY A 192 -19.94 4.21 -7.54
C GLY A 192 -19.21 3.28 -6.60
N SER A 193 -18.69 3.82 -5.50
CA SER A 193 -18.18 2.98 -4.43
C SER A 193 -19.29 2.00 -4.07
N PRO A 194 -19.04 0.68 -4.07
CA PRO A 194 -19.99 -0.24 -3.47
C PRO A 194 -20.17 0.24 -2.03
N ARG A 195 -21.37 0.73 -1.71
CA ARG A 195 -21.76 0.95 -0.33
C ARG A 195 -21.80 -0.43 0.31
N VAL A 196 -20.70 -0.83 0.94
CA VAL A 196 -20.69 -1.86 1.97
C VAL A 196 -21.47 -1.31 3.17
N ALA A 197 -22.79 -1.23 2.99
CA ALA A 197 -23.73 -0.88 4.03
C ALA A 197 -23.96 -2.14 4.85
N GLY A 198 -23.31 -2.24 6.02
CA GLY A 198 -23.59 -3.33 6.97
C GLY A 198 -22.42 -3.84 7.81
N LEU A 199 -21.22 -3.24 7.76
CA LEU A 199 -20.04 -3.68 8.54
C LEU A 199 -19.36 -2.55 9.32
N ASP A 200 -19.99 -1.39 9.32
CA ASP A 200 -19.42 -0.10 9.72
C ASP A 200 -19.40 0.06 11.25
N VAL A 201 -20.34 -0.52 11.98
CA VAL A 201 -20.45 -0.35 13.45
C VAL A 201 -19.27 -1.00 14.20
N TRP A 202 -18.82 -2.19 13.76
CA TRP A 202 -17.72 -2.90 14.42
C TRP A 202 -16.34 -2.35 14.04
N SER A 203 -16.17 -1.91 12.80
CA SER A 203 -14.92 -1.29 12.33
C SER A 203 -14.69 0.09 12.97
N HIS A 204 -15.74 0.87 13.20
CA HIS A 204 -15.64 2.14 13.90
C HIS A 204 -15.37 1.99 15.40
N LEU A 205 -15.95 1.00 16.08
CA LEU A 205 -15.71 0.78 17.51
C LEU A 205 -14.24 0.42 17.80
N VAL A 206 -13.64 -0.43 16.96
CA VAL A 206 -12.22 -0.83 17.07
C VAL A 206 -11.28 0.31 16.67
N LEU A 207 -11.62 1.11 15.64
CA LEU A 207 -10.79 2.27 15.25
C LEU A 207 -10.82 3.39 16.31
N VAL A 208 -11.99 3.65 16.91
CA VAL A 208 -12.16 4.70 17.93
C VAL A 208 -11.45 4.34 19.23
N LEU A 209 -11.42 3.06 19.61
CA LEU A 209 -10.68 2.61 20.80
C LEU A 209 -9.16 2.49 20.59
N ALA A 210 -8.70 2.21 19.37
CA ALA A 210 -7.27 2.02 19.08
C ALA A 210 -6.53 3.28 18.61
N PHE A 211 -7.22 4.31 18.12
CA PHE A 211 -6.56 5.41 17.40
C PHE A 211 -7.27 6.77 17.51
N CYS A 212 -7.86 7.10 18.66
CA CYS A 212 -8.28 8.46 18.98
C CYS A 212 -7.20 9.19 19.80
N PRO A 213 -6.20 9.84 19.16
CA PRO A 213 -5.46 10.88 19.84
C PRO A 213 -6.39 12.08 19.97
N THR A 214 -6.72 12.39 21.22
CA THR A 214 -7.22 13.68 21.69
C THR A 214 -6.54 14.85 20.98
N ALA A 215 -7.28 15.53 20.09
CA ALA A 215 -7.03 16.91 19.68
C ALA A 215 -8.31 17.50 19.05
N SER A 216 -9.39 17.52 19.83
CA SER A 216 -10.46 18.51 19.66
C SER A 216 -10.48 19.35 20.92
N THR A 217 -9.69 20.42 20.89
CA THR A 217 -9.88 21.60 21.73
C THR A 217 -9.61 22.80 20.84
N SER A 218 -10.70 23.45 20.44
CA SER A 218 -10.86 24.91 20.30
C SER A 218 -9.87 25.63 19.38
N THR A 219 -10.31 26.43 18.41
CA THR A 219 -11.12 27.63 18.64
C THR A 219 -11.73 28.09 17.30
N CYS A 220 -12.91 28.73 17.43
CA CYS A 220 -13.75 29.40 16.45
C CYS A 220 -13.09 29.96 15.19
#